data_AF-A0A328Q3E2-F1
#
_entry.id   AF-A0A328Q3E2-F1
#
_cell.length_a   1.000
_cell.length_b   1.000
_cell.length_c   1.000
_cell.angle_alpha   90.00
_cell.angle_beta   90.00
_cell.angle_gamma   90.00
#
_symmetry.space_group_name_H-M   'P 1'
#
loop_
_entity.id
_entity.type
_entity.pdbx_description
1 polymer ?
#
loop_
_entity_poly.entity_id
_entity_poly.type
_entity_poly.pdbx_seq_one_letter_code
_entity_poly.pdbx_strand_id
1 'polypeptide(L)'
;MFREKLSDYYDRDVIFSIIMGIIVGLLVVYICIIFNLAIWGFNIYLIFAPLIAGFVETYLSQKLTNTTSGAISSIVLFIVTNLIGWLFPAQAITWNVFTIGGIAIMLQAAFPLTVNYILIFLLLLFVYIFGRIGGFIGLLFDKNLFDAPKKISDIGDMDELNILILNNQPKIPIKEYHGLVFAEEIFEFEEKTHNERLEYLGSNLSKKKSIQHRDYLIARDYILLILEKEAVKLNANAIIDIEIEYTNYNQQLPPDMLMAAYGTAVTIDEKYL
;
A
#
# COMPACT_ATOMS: atom_id res chain seq x y z
N MET A 1 -12.46 -23.33 -23.86
CA MET A 1 -11.96 -24.10 -25.02
C MET A 1 -11.59 -23.24 -26.24
N PHE A 2 -12.49 -22.46 -26.86
CA PHE A 2 -12.13 -21.65 -28.05
C PHE A 2 -11.19 -20.46 -27.73
N ARG A 3 -11.44 -19.77 -26.61
CA ARG A 3 -10.62 -18.63 -26.13
C ARG A 3 -9.21 -19.04 -25.68
N GLU A 4 -9.09 -20.27 -25.17
CA GLU A 4 -7.85 -20.87 -24.70
C GLU A 4 -6.96 -21.27 -25.89
N LYS A 5 -7.55 -21.87 -26.95
CA LYS A 5 -6.85 -22.09 -28.22
C LYS A 5 -6.39 -20.78 -28.87
N LEU A 6 -7.20 -19.72 -28.85
CA LEU A 6 -6.83 -18.42 -29.43
C LEU A 6 -5.65 -17.75 -28.69
N SER A 7 -5.58 -17.88 -27.36
CA SER A 7 -4.43 -17.43 -26.57
C SER A 7 -3.15 -18.20 -26.92
N ASP A 8 -3.26 -19.53 -27.03
CA ASP A 8 -2.14 -20.43 -27.30
C ASP A 8 -1.52 -20.22 -28.71
N TYR A 9 -2.36 -19.83 -29.69
CA TYR A 9 -1.90 -19.43 -31.02
C TYR A 9 -1.23 -18.05 -31.00
N TYR A 10 -1.79 -17.09 -30.27
CA TYR A 10 -1.23 -15.74 -30.12
C TYR A 10 0.16 -15.78 -29.48
N ASP A 11 0.33 -16.54 -28.40
CA ASP A 11 1.63 -16.67 -27.72
C ASP A 11 2.68 -17.37 -28.60
N ARG A 12 2.26 -18.36 -29.40
CA ARG A 12 3.15 -19.04 -30.36
C ARG A 12 3.67 -18.08 -31.43
N ASP A 13 2.81 -17.21 -31.96
CA ASP A 13 3.17 -16.28 -33.04
C ASP A 13 4.09 -15.15 -32.54
N VAL A 14 3.92 -14.71 -31.29
CA VAL A 14 4.86 -13.80 -30.61
C VAL A 14 6.22 -14.46 -30.41
N ILE A 15 6.25 -15.69 -29.89
CA ILE A 15 7.50 -16.45 -29.69
C ILE A 15 8.22 -16.67 -31.03
N PHE A 16 7.46 -17.02 -32.09
CA PHE A 16 8.02 -17.16 -33.43
C PHE A 16 8.64 -15.86 -33.94
N SER A 17 7.98 -14.73 -33.71
CA SER A 17 8.49 -13.40 -34.08
C SER A 17 9.79 -13.06 -33.35
N ILE A 18 9.90 -13.40 -32.06
CA ILE A 18 11.13 -13.20 -31.26
C ILE A 18 12.27 -14.05 -31.81
N ILE A 19 12.02 -15.34 -32.07
CA ILE A 19 13.03 -16.26 -32.63
C ILE A 19 13.53 -15.76 -33.99
N MET A 20 12.61 -15.34 -34.87
CA MET A 20 12.96 -14.79 -36.17
C MET A 20 13.77 -13.48 -36.06
N GLY A 21 13.41 -12.59 -35.12
CA GLY A 21 14.20 -11.39 -34.81
C GLY A 21 15.63 -11.73 -34.40
N ILE A 22 15.82 -12.70 -33.50
CA ILE A 22 17.14 -13.17 -33.06
C ILE A 22 17.93 -13.76 -34.23
N ILE A 23 17.32 -14.61 -35.07
CA ILE A 23 18.00 -15.22 -36.22
C ILE A 23 18.50 -14.15 -37.19
N VAL A 24 17.64 -13.18 -37.54
CA VAL A 24 18.04 -12.10 -38.46
C VAL A 24 19.11 -11.20 -37.83
N GLY A 25 19.01 -10.91 -36.53
CA GLY A 25 20.06 -10.22 -35.79
C GLY A 25 21.40 -10.94 -35.83
N LEU A 26 21.42 -12.25 -35.60
CA LEU A 26 22.64 -13.06 -35.70
C LEU A 26 23.21 -13.11 -37.12
N LEU A 27 22.36 -13.12 -38.16
CA LEU A 27 22.80 -13.01 -39.55
C LEU A 27 23.48 -11.66 -39.81
N VAL A 28 22.97 -10.56 -39.25
CA VAL A 28 23.62 -9.25 -39.32
C VAL A 28 25.00 -9.29 -38.65
N VAL A 29 25.10 -9.89 -37.45
CA VAL A 29 26.40 -10.09 -36.79
C VAL A 29 27.36 -10.87 -37.70
N TYR A 30 26.91 -11.99 -38.26
CA TYR A 30 27.72 -12.84 -39.12
C TYR A 30 28.23 -12.11 -40.37
N ILE A 31 27.35 -11.36 -41.05
CA ILE A 31 27.71 -10.53 -42.21
C ILE A 31 28.72 -9.47 -41.81
N CYS A 32 28.49 -8.76 -40.70
CA CYS A 32 29.42 -7.73 -40.22
C CYS A 32 30.81 -8.29 -39.87
N ILE A 33 30.89 -9.52 -39.36
CA ILE A 33 32.17 -10.18 -39.07
C ILE A 33 32.89 -10.55 -40.37
N ILE A 34 32.21 -11.18 -41.34
CA ILE A 34 32.83 -11.60 -42.62
C ILE A 34 33.40 -10.42 -43.38
N PHE A 35 32.65 -9.33 -43.47
CA PHE A 35 33.07 -8.14 -44.20
C PHE A 35 33.96 -7.22 -43.36
N ASN A 36 34.32 -7.63 -42.14
CA ASN A 36 35.10 -6.85 -41.19
C ASN A 36 34.59 -5.41 -41.07
N LEU A 37 33.26 -5.28 -40.96
CA LEU A 37 32.58 -4.01 -40.86
C LEU A 37 32.83 -3.45 -39.46
N ALA A 38 33.91 -2.68 -39.36
CA ALA A 38 34.30 -1.93 -38.17
C ALA A 38 34.59 -0.49 -38.58
N ILE A 39 33.95 0.46 -37.91
CA ILE A 39 34.26 1.88 -38.09
C ILE A 39 35.21 2.25 -36.96
N TRP A 40 36.47 2.52 -37.32
CA TRP A 40 37.49 2.99 -36.38
C TRP A 40 37.74 2.02 -35.21
N GLY A 41 37.72 0.71 -35.51
CA GLY A 41 37.90 -0.35 -34.51
C GLY A 41 36.65 -0.67 -33.69
N PHE A 42 35.56 0.07 -33.87
CA PHE A 42 34.26 -0.26 -33.31
C PHE A 42 33.47 -1.17 -34.25
N ASN A 43 33.18 -2.37 -33.78
CA ASN A 43 32.36 -3.35 -34.47
C ASN A 43 30.90 -2.86 -34.56
N ILE A 44 30.45 -2.44 -35.75
CA ILE A 44 29.14 -1.82 -35.92
C ILE A 44 27.98 -2.79 -35.65
N TYR A 45 28.23 -4.10 -35.67
CA TYR A 45 27.21 -5.10 -35.33
C TYR A 45 26.68 -4.96 -33.90
N LEU A 46 27.46 -4.37 -32.98
CA LEU A 46 27.04 -4.12 -31.60
C LEU A 46 25.83 -3.16 -31.50
N ILE A 47 25.62 -2.34 -32.53
CA ILE A 47 24.51 -1.38 -32.62
C ILE A 47 23.44 -1.90 -33.58
N PHE A 48 23.84 -2.29 -34.80
CA PHE A 48 22.88 -2.61 -35.85
C PHE A 48 22.20 -3.97 -35.67
N ALA A 49 22.88 -4.97 -35.11
CA ALA A 49 22.26 -6.29 -34.96
C ALA A 49 21.08 -6.28 -33.97
N PRO A 50 21.19 -5.68 -32.76
CA PRO A 50 20.04 -5.56 -31.85
C PRO A 50 18.89 -4.73 -32.45
N LEU A 51 19.21 -3.62 -33.13
CA LEU A 51 18.20 -2.77 -33.77
C LEU A 51 17.41 -3.52 -34.85
N ILE A 52 18.11 -4.24 -35.74
CA ILE A 52 17.47 -5.00 -36.82
C ILE A 52 16.68 -6.17 -36.25
N ALA A 53 17.19 -6.85 -35.21
CA ALA A 53 16.47 -7.92 -34.53
C ALA A 53 15.13 -7.44 -33.96
N GLY A 54 15.15 -6.35 -33.18
CA GLY A 54 13.94 -5.74 -32.63
C GLY A 54 12.94 -5.26 -33.68
N PHE A 55 13.46 -4.71 -34.79
CA PHE A 55 12.63 -4.29 -35.91
C PHE A 55 11.92 -5.47 -36.59
N VAL A 56 12.66 -6.55 -36.89
CA VAL A 56 12.10 -7.74 -37.53
C VAL A 56 11.07 -8.42 -36.64
N GLU A 57 11.36 -8.55 -35.35
CA GLU A 57 10.39 -9.08 -34.39
C GLU A 57 9.12 -8.23 -34.35
N THR A 58 9.25 -6.91 -34.19
CA THR A 58 8.10 -6.01 -34.07
C THR A 58 7.26 -6.03 -35.34
N TYR A 59 7.91 -6.06 -36.52
CA TYR A 59 7.22 -6.15 -37.80
C TYR A 59 6.46 -7.47 -37.97
N LEU A 60 7.06 -8.60 -37.61
CA LEU A 60 6.42 -9.92 -37.70
C LEU A 60 5.29 -10.06 -36.67
N SER A 61 5.51 -9.63 -35.43
CA SER A 61 4.51 -9.62 -34.37
C SER A 61 3.31 -8.78 -34.78
N GLN A 62 3.53 -7.57 -35.30
CA GLN A 62 2.44 -6.70 -35.73
C GLN A 62 1.66 -7.29 -36.92
N LYS A 63 2.33 -7.97 -37.85
CA LYS A 63 1.69 -8.61 -39.00
C LYS A 63 0.89 -9.88 -38.65
N LEU A 64 1.34 -10.64 -37.64
CA LEU A 64 0.72 -11.90 -37.24
C LEU A 64 -0.36 -11.71 -36.16
N THR A 65 -0.13 -10.80 -35.22
CA THR A 65 -0.93 -10.67 -34.00
C THR A 65 -1.63 -9.30 -33.84
N ASN A 66 -1.37 -8.34 -34.74
CA ASN A 66 -1.82 -6.94 -34.65
C ASN A 66 -1.34 -6.19 -33.38
N THR A 67 -0.37 -6.76 -32.68
CA THR A 67 0.19 -6.23 -31.42
C THR A 67 1.71 -6.19 -31.46
N THR A 68 2.31 -5.28 -30.72
CA THR A 68 3.76 -5.16 -30.61
C THR A 68 4.27 -6.08 -29.48
N SER A 69 5.29 -6.87 -29.78
CA SER A 69 5.94 -7.77 -28.80
C SER A 69 6.96 -7.05 -27.89
N GLY A 70 7.22 -5.76 -28.14
CA GLY A 70 8.11 -4.94 -27.31
C GLY A 70 9.60 -5.03 -27.66
N ALA A 71 9.96 -5.61 -28.80
CA ALA A 71 11.34 -5.74 -29.29
C ALA A 71 12.26 -6.49 -28.32
N ILE A 72 11.77 -7.60 -27.76
CA ILE A 72 12.48 -8.42 -26.77
C ILE A 72 13.80 -8.96 -27.34
N SER A 73 13.80 -9.35 -28.63
CA SER A 73 14.98 -9.79 -29.37
C SER A 73 16.08 -8.75 -29.43
N SER A 74 15.75 -7.45 -29.51
CA SER A 74 16.76 -6.38 -29.43
C SER A 74 17.43 -6.37 -28.07
N ILE A 75 16.66 -6.47 -26.98
CA ILE A 75 17.21 -6.46 -25.62
C ILE A 75 18.10 -7.68 -25.39
N VAL A 76 17.61 -8.88 -25.76
CA VAL A 76 18.36 -10.13 -25.64
C VAL A 76 19.65 -10.05 -26.44
N LEU A 77 19.58 -9.63 -27.71
CA LEU A 77 20.76 -9.59 -28.58
C LEU A 77 21.72 -8.48 -28.16
N PHE A 78 21.23 -7.34 -27.66
CA PHE A 78 22.07 -6.27 -27.13
C PHE A 78 22.86 -6.75 -25.91
N ILE A 79 22.21 -7.42 -24.97
CA ILE A 79 22.86 -7.96 -23.78
C ILE A 79 23.88 -9.03 -24.17
N VAL A 80 23.49 -9.99 -25.01
CA VAL A 80 24.37 -11.09 -25.44
C VAL A 80 25.59 -10.56 -26.22
N THR A 81 25.38 -9.66 -27.18
CA THR A 81 26.48 -9.11 -27.99
C THR A 81 27.41 -8.18 -27.19
N ASN A 82 26.88 -7.41 -26.24
CA ASN A 82 27.71 -6.63 -25.33
C ASN A 82 28.46 -7.51 -24.34
N LEU A 83 27.79 -8.46 -23.67
CA LEU A 83 28.46 -9.37 -22.73
C LEU A 83 29.57 -10.17 -23.42
N ILE A 84 29.31 -10.72 -24.60
CA ILE A 84 30.33 -11.44 -25.37
C ILE A 84 31.41 -10.46 -25.86
N GLY A 85 31.05 -9.28 -26.34
CA GLY A 85 32.01 -8.26 -26.78
C GLY A 85 32.94 -7.77 -25.67
N TRP A 86 32.47 -7.76 -24.42
CA TRP A 86 33.25 -7.38 -23.24
C TRP A 86 34.04 -8.56 -22.65
N LEU A 87 33.46 -9.76 -22.57
CA LEU A 87 34.10 -10.94 -21.97
C LEU A 87 35.06 -11.65 -22.93
N PHE A 88 34.80 -11.58 -24.24
CA PHE A 88 35.59 -12.22 -25.30
C PHE A 88 35.86 -11.22 -26.44
N PRO A 89 36.60 -10.13 -26.17
CA PRO A 89 36.87 -9.12 -27.17
C PRO A 89 37.69 -9.75 -28.32
N ALA A 90 37.17 -9.68 -29.55
CA ALA A 90 37.79 -10.28 -30.75
C ALA A 90 39.19 -9.69 -31.07
N GLN A 91 39.48 -8.52 -30.51
CA GLN A 91 40.79 -7.89 -30.48
C GLN A 91 41.04 -7.46 -29.05
N ALA A 92 42.27 -7.60 -28.53
CA ALA A 92 42.61 -7.07 -27.22
C ALA A 92 42.19 -5.59 -27.14
N ILE A 93 41.55 -5.17 -26.03
CA ILE A 93 41.22 -3.76 -25.80
C ILE A 93 42.54 -2.99 -25.80
N THR A 94 42.89 -2.41 -26.94
CA THR A 94 44.06 -1.54 -27.03
C THR A 94 43.72 -0.24 -26.33
N TRP A 95 44.52 0.18 -25.36
CA TRP A 95 44.42 1.48 -24.69
C TRP A 95 44.79 2.63 -25.64
N ASN A 96 44.03 2.77 -26.72
CA ASN A 96 44.19 3.84 -27.69
C ASN A 96 43.33 5.04 -27.27
N VAL A 97 43.57 6.19 -27.91
CA VAL A 97 42.84 7.45 -27.65
C VAL A 97 41.33 7.28 -27.79
N PHE A 98 40.85 6.38 -28.65
CA PHE A 98 39.43 6.15 -28.86
C PHE A 98 38.78 5.35 -27.73
N THR A 99 39.47 4.37 -27.15
CA THR A 99 38.99 3.63 -25.97
C THR A 99 38.93 4.55 -24.75
N ILE A 100 39.98 5.34 -24.53
CA ILE A 100 40.01 6.32 -23.43
C ILE A 100 38.96 7.42 -23.66
N GLY A 101 38.82 7.91 -24.90
CA GLY A 101 37.81 8.90 -25.29
C GLY A 101 36.39 8.37 -25.15
N GLY A 102 36.13 7.11 -25.53
CA GLY A 102 34.83 6.45 -25.38
C GLY A 102 34.45 6.26 -23.91
N ILE A 103 35.40 5.85 -23.07
CA ILE A 103 35.21 5.80 -21.61
C ILE A 103 34.95 7.21 -21.06
N ALA A 104 35.69 8.23 -21.51
CA ALA A 104 35.49 9.60 -21.07
C ALA A 104 34.11 10.16 -21.43
N ILE A 105 33.60 9.89 -22.64
CA ILE A 105 32.26 10.30 -23.09
C ILE A 105 31.18 9.55 -22.29
N MET A 106 31.35 8.24 -22.05
CA MET A 106 30.44 7.45 -21.25
C MET A 106 30.40 7.95 -19.80
N LEU A 107 31.56 8.22 -19.21
CA LEU A 107 31.68 8.77 -17.87
C LEU A 107 31.05 10.17 -17.79
N GLN A 108 31.26 11.02 -18.82
CA GLN A 108 30.66 12.34 -18.93
C GLN A 108 29.12 12.28 -18.96
N ALA A 109 28.53 11.28 -19.61
CA ALA A 109 27.08 11.09 -19.61
C ALA A 109 26.56 10.46 -18.31
N ALA A 110 27.33 9.56 -17.68
CA ALA A 110 26.95 8.88 -16.44
C ALA A 110 27.04 9.78 -15.19
N PHE A 111 27.93 10.79 -15.19
CA PHE A 111 28.09 11.71 -14.06
C PHE A 111 26.81 12.49 -13.73
N PRO A 112 26.18 13.22 -14.68
CA PRO A 112 24.93 13.94 -14.41
C PRO A 112 23.81 13.04 -13.90
N LEU A 113 23.69 11.84 -14.47
CA LEU A 113 22.67 10.86 -14.08
C LEU A 113 22.90 10.35 -12.65
N THR A 114 24.15 10.07 -12.29
CA THR A 114 24.53 9.64 -10.94
C THR A 114 24.28 10.75 -9.91
N VAL A 115 24.67 12.00 -10.22
CA VAL A 115 24.45 13.16 -9.36
C VAL A 115 22.95 13.38 -9.12
N ASN A 116 22.11 13.22 -10.14
CA ASN A 116 20.65 13.34 -10.00
C ASN A 116 20.09 12.28 -9.04
N TYR A 117 20.53 11.02 -9.15
CA TYR A 117 20.09 9.98 -8.21
C TYR A 117 20.54 10.25 -6.77
N ILE A 118 21.76 10.76 -6.57
CA ILE A 118 22.25 11.16 -5.25
C ILE A 118 21.39 12.30 -4.68
N LEU A 119 21.05 13.31 -5.49
CA LEU A 119 20.18 14.42 -5.08
C LEU A 119 18.78 13.94 -4.69
N ILE A 120 18.16 13.06 -5.48
CA ILE A 120 16.86 12.48 -5.16
C ILE A 120 16.92 11.70 -3.85
N PHE A 121 17.95 10.87 -3.68
CA PHE A 121 18.16 10.11 -2.45
C PHE A 121 18.30 11.02 -1.23
N LEU A 122 19.12 12.07 -1.33
CA LEU A 122 19.30 13.05 -0.24
C LEU A 122 17.99 13.79 0.07
N LEU A 123 17.20 14.13 -0.94
CA LEU A 123 15.90 14.77 -0.75
C LEU A 123 14.91 13.83 -0.05
N LEU A 124 14.84 12.57 -0.46
CA LEU A 124 13.99 11.57 0.21
C LEU A 124 14.43 11.32 1.65
N LEU A 125 15.74 11.25 1.89
CA LEU A 125 16.29 11.13 3.24
C LEU A 125 15.92 12.34 4.11
N PHE A 126 16.02 13.55 3.54
CA PHE A 126 15.63 14.78 4.21
C PHE A 126 14.15 14.78 4.57
N VAL A 127 13.27 14.43 3.62
CA VAL A 127 11.82 14.31 3.86
C VAL A 127 11.53 13.29 4.96
N TYR A 128 12.20 12.14 4.94
CA TYR A 128 12.04 11.11 5.96
C TYR A 128 12.44 11.62 7.36
N ILE A 129 13.61 12.26 7.47
CA ILE A 129 14.11 12.80 8.74
C ILE A 129 13.17 13.90 9.25
N PHE A 130 12.77 14.84 8.38
CA PHE A 130 11.86 15.91 8.75
C PHE A 130 10.46 15.39 9.11
N GLY A 131 9.97 14.36 8.44
CA GLY A 131 8.72 13.70 8.81
C GLY A 131 8.80 13.06 10.21
N ARG A 132 9.93 12.42 10.55
CA ARG A 132 10.14 11.84 11.88
C ARG A 132 10.28 12.90 12.97
N ILE A 133 11.00 13.99 12.70
CA ILE A 133 11.12 15.13 13.61
C ILE A 133 9.76 15.81 13.78
N GLY A 134 9.03 16.04 12.70
CA GLY A 134 7.68 16.61 12.72
C GLY A 134 6.70 15.76 13.52
N GLY A 135 6.74 14.43 13.36
CA GLY A 135 5.95 13.50 14.18
C GLY A 135 6.33 13.57 15.66
N PHE A 136 7.62 13.65 15.98
CA PHE A 136 8.09 13.78 17.36
C PHE A 136 7.72 15.13 18.00
N ILE A 137 7.80 16.22 17.24
CA ILE A 137 7.34 17.55 17.67
C ILE A 137 5.82 17.53 17.85
N GLY A 138 5.08 16.88 16.95
CA GLY A 138 3.64 16.64 17.10
C GLY A 138 3.33 15.99 18.45
N LEU A 139 3.99 14.89 18.78
CA LEU A 139 3.82 14.22 20.08
C LEU A 139 4.16 15.10 21.30
N LEU A 140 5.04 16.09 21.16
CA LEU A 140 5.41 17.00 22.25
C LEU A 140 4.44 18.18 22.42
N PHE A 141 3.87 18.68 21.32
CA PHE A 141 2.96 19.82 21.32
C PHE A 141 1.50 19.40 21.47
N ASP A 142 1.19 18.14 21.22
CA ASP A 142 -0.15 17.62 21.25
C ASP A 142 -0.48 16.99 22.60
N LYS A 143 -0.81 17.86 23.57
CA LYS A 143 -1.33 17.43 24.87
C LYS A 143 -2.82 17.07 24.84
N ASN A 144 -3.54 17.26 23.72
CA ASN A 144 -5.01 17.26 23.71
C ASN A 144 -5.73 16.68 22.45
N LEU A 145 -5.08 16.18 21.38
CA LEU A 145 -5.85 15.67 20.20
C LEU A 145 -6.14 14.17 20.15
N PHE A 146 -5.53 13.37 21.00
CA PHE A 146 -5.97 11.98 21.16
C PHE A 146 -6.11 11.75 22.65
N ASP A 147 -7.34 11.70 23.15
CA ASP A 147 -7.59 10.97 24.38
C ASP A 147 -6.90 9.61 24.19
N ALA A 148 -5.88 9.36 25.01
CA ALA A 148 -5.10 8.16 24.90
C ALA A 148 -6.06 6.98 24.93
N PRO A 149 -5.95 6.04 23.98
CA PRO A 149 -6.96 5.01 23.82
C PRO A 149 -7.14 4.30 25.16
N LYS A 150 -8.39 4.25 25.61
CA LYS A 150 -8.68 3.85 26.98
C LYS A 150 -8.58 2.34 27.08
N LYS A 151 -7.63 1.86 27.88
CA LYS A 151 -7.50 0.43 28.12
C LYS A 151 -8.70 -0.07 28.90
N ILE A 152 -9.25 -1.18 28.44
CA ILE A 152 -10.42 -1.79 29.08
C ILE A 152 -10.08 -2.26 30.51
N SER A 153 -8.83 -2.61 30.78
CA SER A 153 -8.33 -2.92 32.13
C SER A 153 -8.44 -1.74 33.11
N ASP A 154 -8.41 -0.51 32.59
CA ASP A 154 -8.36 0.72 33.38
C ASP A 154 -9.77 1.29 33.62
N ILE A 155 -10.78 0.69 33.00
CA ILE A 155 -12.19 0.93 33.29
C ILE A 155 -12.51 0.17 34.59
N GLY A 156 -12.33 0.85 35.72
CA GLY A 156 -12.64 0.32 37.06
C GLY A 156 -14.14 0.08 37.27
N ASP A 157 -14.54 -0.17 38.53
CA ASP A 157 -15.96 -0.28 38.89
C ASP A 157 -16.72 0.97 38.42
N MET A 158 -17.65 0.75 37.49
CA MET A 158 -18.46 1.78 36.88
C MET A 158 -19.60 2.16 37.84
N ASP A 159 -19.78 3.46 38.06
CA ASP A 159 -20.98 3.96 38.76
C ASP A 159 -22.24 3.47 38.05
N GLU A 160 -23.29 3.13 38.80
CA GLU A 160 -24.57 2.78 38.18
C GLU A 160 -25.13 3.98 37.39
N LEU A 161 -25.69 3.71 36.21
CA LEU A 161 -26.37 4.70 35.40
C LEU A 161 -27.54 5.29 36.20
N ASN A 162 -27.54 6.60 36.41
CA ASN A 162 -28.53 7.27 37.27
C ASN A 162 -29.71 7.86 36.50
N ILE A 163 -29.62 7.91 35.16
CA ILE A 163 -30.68 8.40 34.29
C ILE A 163 -31.25 7.29 33.41
N LEU A 164 -32.51 7.45 33.00
CA LEU A 164 -33.20 6.46 32.17
C LEU A 164 -32.68 6.52 30.72
N ILE A 165 -32.14 5.41 30.23
CA ILE A 165 -31.61 5.26 28.87
C ILE A 165 -32.56 4.39 28.05
N LEU A 166 -33.11 4.93 26.97
CA LEU A 166 -34.10 4.26 26.12
C LEU A 166 -33.65 4.25 24.66
N ASN A 167 -33.68 3.08 24.04
CA ASN A 167 -33.36 2.95 22.62
C ASN A 167 -34.45 3.50 21.68
N ASN A 168 -35.66 3.70 22.18
CA ASN A 168 -36.80 4.19 21.41
C ASN A 168 -37.55 5.26 22.19
N GLN A 169 -38.25 6.14 21.47
CA GLN A 169 -39.15 7.11 22.07
C GLN A 169 -40.16 6.45 23.04
N PRO A 170 -40.17 6.88 24.32
CA PRO A 170 -41.08 6.31 25.31
C PRO A 170 -42.54 6.67 25.00
N LYS A 171 -43.47 5.82 25.46
CA LYS A 171 -44.90 6.15 25.49
C LYS A 171 -45.27 7.17 26.59
N ILE A 172 -44.26 7.67 27.30
CA ILE A 172 -44.38 8.62 28.41
C ILE A 172 -44.23 10.03 27.84
N PRO A 173 -45.05 11.01 28.26
CA PRO A 173 -44.93 12.38 27.77
C PRO A 173 -43.59 13.00 28.16
N ILE A 174 -42.87 13.52 27.16
CA ILE A 174 -41.62 14.26 27.33
C ILE A 174 -41.96 15.72 27.65
N LYS A 175 -41.40 16.23 28.75
CA LYS A 175 -41.62 17.62 29.21
C LYS A 175 -40.79 18.62 28.41
N GLU A 176 -39.52 18.28 28.16
CA GLU A 176 -38.57 19.17 27.49
C GLU A 176 -37.52 18.36 26.73
N TYR A 177 -37.13 18.87 25.55
CA TYR A 177 -36.04 18.33 24.73
C TYR A 177 -34.83 19.24 24.87
N HIS A 178 -33.72 18.68 25.33
CA HIS A 178 -32.46 19.42 25.56
C HIS A 178 -31.50 19.36 24.37
N GLY A 179 -31.77 18.47 23.41
CA GLY A 179 -31.01 18.34 22.16
C GLY A 179 -30.23 17.03 22.07
N LEU A 180 -29.37 16.94 21.05
CA LEU A 180 -28.52 15.78 20.81
C LEU A 180 -27.35 15.77 21.80
N VAL A 181 -27.11 14.62 22.41
CA VAL A 181 -25.89 14.31 23.17
C VAL A 181 -25.08 13.28 22.40
N PHE A 182 -23.76 13.40 22.48
CA PHE A 182 -22.81 12.58 21.73
C PHE A 182 -21.61 12.26 22.61
N ALA A 183 -21.13 11.03 22.54
CA ALA A 183 -19.92 10.55 23.19
C ALA A 183 -19.14 9.69 22.20
N GLU A 184 -17.83 9.90 22.11
CA GLU A 184 -16.93 9.14 21.26
C GLU A 184 -15.66 8.81 22.02
N GLU A 185 -15.23 7.56 21.97
CA GLU A 185 -14.04 7.09 22.67
C GLU A 185 -13.37 5.95 21.90
N ILE A 186 -12.04 5.88 21.99
CA ILE A 186 -11.26 4.77 21.44
C ILE A 186 -10.92 3.81 22.57
N PHE A 187 -11.31 2.55 22.43
CA PHE A 187 -11.01 1.48 23.37
C PHE A 187 -9.86 0.62 22.87
N GLU A 188 -8.77 0.59 23.64
CA GLU A 188 -7.63 -0.31 23.39
C GLU A 188 -7.95 -1.67 24.02
N PHE A 189 -8.06 -2.71 23.19
CA PHE A 189 -8.13 -4.08 23.69
C PHE A 189 -6.73 -4.56 24.03
N GLU A 190 -6.58 -5.34 25.11
CA GLU A 190 -5.28 -5.85 25.51
C GLU A 190 -4.56 -6.56 24.35
N GLU A 191 -3.29 -6.18 24.15
CA GLU A 191 -2.47 -6.73 23.09
C GLU A 191 -2.25 -8.24 23.33
N LYS A 192 -2.91 -9.08 22.52
CA LYS A 192 -2.79 -10.53 22.68
C LYS A 192 -1.36 -10.99 22.39
N THR A 193 -0.85 -11.88 23.23
CA THR A 193 0.42 -12.57 23.02
C THR A 193 0.40 -13.40 21.74
N HIS A 194 1.58 -13.74 21.20
CA HIS A 194 1.69 -14.51 19.95
C HIS A 194 0.86 -15.81 19.95
N ASN A 195 0.86 -16.53 21.09
CA ASN A 195 0.10 -17.77 21.24
C ASN A 195 -1.41 -17.51 21.23
N GLU A 196 -1.88 -16.45 21.87
CA GLU A 196 -3.28 -16.04 21.90
C GLU A 196 -3.76 -15.53 20.54
N ARG A 197 -2.88 -14.92 19.73
CA ARG A 197 -3.19 -14.56 18.34
C ARG A 197 -3.40 -15.79 17.47
N LEU A 198 -2.53 -16.80 17.62
CA LEU A 198 -2.66 -18.08 16.90
C LEU A 198 -3.90 -18.86 17.33
N GLU A 199 -4.19 -18.91 18.64
CA GLU A 199 -5.40 -19.51 19.17
C GLU A 199 -6.65 -18.74 18.71
N TYR A 200 -6.60 -17.41 18.70
CA TYR A 200 -7.66 -16.59 18.15
C TYR A 200 -7.90 -16.94 16.68
N LEU A 201 -6.87 -16.95 15.82
CA LEU A 201 -7.00 -17.29 14.40
C LEU A 201 -7.60 -18.70 14.19
N GLY A 202 -7.15 -19.69 14.96
CA GLY A 202 -7.60 -21.08 14.90
C GLY A 202 -8.93 -21.38 15.59
N SER A 203 -9.48 -20.45 16.39
CA SER A 203 -10.72 -20.68 17.13
C SER A 203 -11.98 -20.57 16.24
N ASN A 204 -12.99 -21.37 16.60
CA ASN A 204 -14.30 -21.34 15.94
C ASN A 204 -14.98 -19.98 16.13
N LEU A 205 -15.85 -19.59 15.19
CA LEU A 205 -16.54 -18.29 15.17
C LEU A 205 -17.24 -17.94 16.51
N SER A 206 -17.77 -18.94 17.21
CA SER A 206 -18.44 -18.78 18.50
C SER A 206 -17.48 -18.38 19.63
N LYS A 207 -16.25 -18.92 19.66
CA LYS A 207 -15.22 -18.58 20.65
C LYS A 207 -14.59 -17.21 20.38
N LYS A 208 -14.44 -16.83 19.10
CA LYS A 208 -14.05 -15.47 18.70
C LYS A 208 -15.04 -14.43 19.22
N LYS A 209 -16.33 -14.71 19.10
CA LYS A 209 -17.42 -13.85 19.59
C LYS A 209 -17.45 -13.73 21.12
N SER A 210 -17.14 -14.78 21.88
CA SER A 210 -17.22 -14.73 23.35
C SER A 210 -16.09 -13.92 24.01
N ILE A 211 -14.87 -13.98 23.47
CA ILE A 211 -13.73 -13.19 23.98
C ILE A 211 -13.95 -11.69 23.68
N GLN A 212 -14.57 -11.37 22.55
CA GLN A 212 -15.01 -10.01 22.24
C GLN A 212 -16.17 -9.56 23.14
N HIS A 213 -17.12 -10.44 23.46
CA HIS A 213 -18.37 -9.99 24.11
C HIS A 213 -18.17 -9.27 25.45
N ARG A 214 -17.30 -9.75 26.34
CA ARG A 214 -17.11 -9.13 27.66
C ARG A 214 -16.51 -7.73 27.56
N ASP A 215 -15.42 -7.61 26.83
CA ASP A 215 -14.68 -6.35 26.72
C ASP A 215 -15.53 -5.29 25.96
N TYR A 216 -16.36 -5.73 25.01
CA TYR A 216 -17.36 -4.89 24.36
C TYR A 216 -18.47 -4.41 25.30
N LEU A 217 -18.95 -5.26 26.21
CA LEU A 217 -19.96 -4.85 27.20
C LEU A 217 -19.39 -3.77 28.12
N ILE A 218 -18.14 -3.91 28.57
CA ILE A 218 -17.46 -2.92 29.41
C ILE A 218 -17.31 -1.60 28.64
N ALA A 219 -16.84 -1.64 27.39
CA ALA A 219 -16.70 -0.45 26.56
C ALA A 219 -18.05 0.24 26.29
N ARG A 220 -19.10 -0.55 26.04
CA ARG A 220 -20.47 -0.05 25.84
C ARG A 220 -21.00 0.63 27.11
N ASP A 221 -20.86 0.01 28.26
CA ASP A 221 -21.38 0.59 29.51
C ASP A 221 -20.61 1.87 29.85
N TYR A 222 -19.31 1.92 29.55
CA TYR A 222 -18.49 3.12 29.72
C TYR A 222 -18.88 4.27 28.78
N ILE A 223 -19.14 4.01 27.49
CA ILE A 223 -19.56 5.07 26.57
C ILE A 223 -20.94 5.62 26.96
N LEU A 224 -21.84 4.77 27.48
CA LEU A 224 -23.15 5.19 27.97
C LEU A 224 -23.04 6.08 29.21
N LEU A 225 -22.08 5.82 30.10
CA LEU A 225 -21.80 6.70 31.25
C LEU A 225 -21.28 8.07 30.83
N ILE A 226 -20.45 8.13 29.78
CA ILE A 226 -20.02 9.43 29.22
C ILE A 226 -21.23 10.16 28.65
N LEU A 227 -22.07 9.45 27.88
CA LEU A 227 -23.28 10.02 27.30
C LEU A 227 -24.26 10.54 28.37
N GLU A 228 -24.40 9.80 29.48
CA GLU A 228 -25.14 10.26 30.65
C GLU A 228 -24.57 11.54 31.24
N LYS A 229 -23.24 11.63 31.43
CA LYS A 229 -22.61 12.84 31.96
C LYS A 229 -22.89 14.06 31.06
N GLU A 230 -22.90 13.89 29.74
CA GLU A 230 -23.29 14.95 28.82
C GLU A 230 -24.78 15.33 28.95
N ALA A 231 -25.67 14.36 29.13
CA ALA A 231 -27.09 14.62 29.36
C ALA A 231 -27.35 15.32 30.71
N VAL A 232 -26.67 14.92 31.77
CA VAL A 232 -26.78 15.53 33.11
C VAL A 232 -26.29 16.98 33.10
N LYS A 233 -25.24 17.31 32.34
CA LYS A 233 -24.80 18.71 32.14
C LYS A 233 -25.90 19.60 31.55
N LEU A 234 -26.80 19.01 30.77
CA LEU A 234 -27.96 19.69 30.18
C LEU A 234 -29.19 19.69 31.11
N ASN A 235 -29.06 19.18 32.35
CA ASN A 235 -30.16 18.95 33.29
C ASN A 235 -31.26 18.02 32.75
N ALA A 236 -30.88 17.05 31.90
CA ALA A 236 -31.77 15.98 31.47
C ALA A 236 -31.82 14.85 32.51
N ASN A 237 -32.94 14.12 32.56
CA ASN A 237 -33.12 12.94 33.42
C ASN A 237 -33.35 11.64 32.62
N ALA A 238 -33.36 11.73 31.29
CA ALA A 238 -33.42 10.58 30.41
C ALA A 238 -32.74 10.87 29.05
N ILE A 239 -32.33 9.80 28.37
CA ILE A 239 -31.83 9.83 26.99
C ILE A 239 -32.70 8.87 26.16
N ILE A 240 -33.17 9.32 25.00
CA ILE A 240 -34.00 8.54 24.08
C ILE A 240 -33.31 8.39 22.71
N ASP A 241 -33.80 7.41 21.93
CA ASP A 241 -33.36 7.14 20.56
C ASP A 241 -31.85 6.96 20.44
N ILE A 242 -31.31 6.15 21.35
CA ILE A 242 -29.86 5.91 21.42
C ILE A 242 -29.42 4.96 20.32
N GLU A 243 -28.35 5.34 19.65
CA GLU A 243 -27.65 4.52 18.68
C GLU A 243 -26.16 4.50 19.01
N ILE A 244 -25.55 3.34 18.83
CA ILE A 244 -24.12 3.11 19.11
C ILE A 244 -23.49 2.52 17.86
N GLU A 245 -22.51 3.23 17.31
CA GLU A 245 -21.71 2.82 16.18
C GLU A 245 -20.37 2.27 16.64
N TYR A 246 -19.90 1.23 15.94
CA TYR A 246 -18.65 0.54 16.23
C TYR A 246 -17.79 0.51 14.97
N THR A 247 -16.61 1.10 15.03
CA THR A 247 -15.66 1.14 13.90
C THR A 247 -14.32 0.57 14.32
N ASN A 248 -13.69 -0.22 13.44
CA ASN A 248 -12.32 -0.68 13.67
C ASN A 248 -11.36 0.52 13.56
N TYR A 249 -10.65 0.81 14.64
CA TYR A 249 -9.74 1.96 14.72
C TYR A 249 -8.39 1.68 14.05
N ASN A 250 -7.89 0.45 14.16
CA ASN A 250 -6.59 0.05 13.61
C ASN A 250 -6.59 -1.33 12.93
N GLN A 251 -5.43 -1.70 12.38
CA GLN A 251 -5.19 -2.97 11.70
C GLN A 251 -4.60 -4.05 12.64
N GLN A 252 -4.61 -3.82 13.96
CA GLN A 252 -4.14 -4.80 14.95
C GLN A 252 -5.09 -6.00 15.01
N LEU A 253 -4.61 -7.13 15.56
CA LEU A 253 -5.41 -8.33 15.77
C LEU A 253 -5.38 -8.74 17.26
N PRO A 254 -6.52 -8.63 17.98
CA PRO A 254 -7.78 -8.02 17.56
C PRO A 254 -7.64 -6.49 17.35
N PRO A 255 -8.45 -5.88 16.48
CA PRO A 255 -8.39 -4.44 16.24
C PRO A 255 -8.95 -3.67 17.43
N ASP A 256 -8.39 -2.50 17.69
CA ASP A 256 -8.98 -1.52 18.62
C ASP A 256 -10.28 -0.97 18.06
N MET A 257 -11.13 -0.47 18.95
CA MET A 257 -12.49 -0.07 18.61
C MET A 257 -12.74 1.39 18.91
N LEU A 258 -13.14 2.13 17.87
CA LEU A 258 -13.80 3.41 18.03
C LEU A 258 -15.29 3.14 18.28
N MET A 259 -15.79 3.62 19.40
CA MET A 259 -17.22 3.57 19.72
C MET A 259 -17.77 4.98 19.81
N ALA A 260 -18.84 5.24 19.05
CA ALA A 260 -19.57 6.49 19.10
C ALA A 260 -21.01 6.19 19.54
N ALA A 261 -21.48 6.87 20.59
CA ALA A 261 -22.84 6.79 21.07
C ALA A 261 -23.51 8.16 20.96
N TYR A 262 -24.73 8.18 20.44
CA TYR A 262 -25.53 9.39 20.37
C TYR A 262 -26.98 9.11 20.72
N GLY A 263 -27.64 10.14 21.23
CA GLY A 263 -29.05 10.09 21.59
C GLY A 263 -29.60 11.49 21.85
N THR A 264 -30.88 11.58 22.16
CA THR A 264 -31.53 12.86 22.48
C THR A 264 -31.74 12.95 23.99
N ALA A 265 -31.16 13.99 24.61
CA ALA A 265 -31.35 14.28 26.02
C ALA A 265 -32.72 14.93 26.24
N VAL A 266 -33.48 14.39 27.19
CA VAL A 266 -34.86 14.83 27.48
C VAL A 266 -35.14 14.87 28.97
N THR A 267 -36.14 15.65 29.35
CA THR A 267 -36.74 15.60 30.69
C THR A 267 -38.09 14.90 30.62
N ILE A 268 -38.20 13.77 31.31
CA ILE A 268 -39.44 13.04 31.55
C ILE A 268 -40.00 13.47 32.90
N ASP A 269 -41.33 13.52 33.02
CA ASP A 269 -41.99 13.85 34.27
C ASP A 269 -41.70 12.77 35.35
N GLU A 270 -41.20 13.21 36.51
CA GLU A 270 -40.80 12.36 37.64
C GLU A 270 -41.91 11.43 38.13
N LYS A 271 -43.17 11.73 37.83
CA LYS A 271 -44.30 10.83 38.13
C LYS A 271 -44.20 9.46 37.42
N TYR A 272 -43.40 9.35 36.37
CA TYR A 272 -43.27 8.16 35.53
C TYR A 272 -41.87 7.52 35.56
N LEU A 273 -40.96 8.06 36.38
CA LEU A 273 -39.65 7.49 36.70
C LEU A 273 -39.77 6.65 37.97
#